data_AF-A0A2U9IXG3-F1
#
_entry.id   AF-A0A2U9IXG3-F1
#
_cell.length_a   1.000
_cell.length_b   1.000
_cell.length_c   1.000
_cell.angle_alpha   90.00
_cell.angle_beta   90.00
_cell.angle_gamma   90.00
#
_symmetry.space_group_name_H-M   'P 1'
#
loop_
_entity.id
_entity.type
_entity.pdbx_description
1 polymer ?
#
loop_
_entity_poly.entity_id
_entity_poly.type
_entity_poly.pdbx_seq_one_letter_code
_entity_poly.pdbx_strand_id
1 'polypeptide(L)'
;MVRKKVDEKEDEEEEEQRKEKKSKKEKYVDAEKLLDEYLDEVEVGLGLSHLNLDKDLLKEAIKEPFVAAVGQVKTKPKARTILNRLNSSKDELMEFMAIRIIREVDVAKVTDDILEFLIMNTRKAVVDLAPTLYSEAKKRGRRDLVDVLRYNWNLYGLRSPVKCPQCEFEAVMPDLVCKVCGYSVSFKEIKNSTNLISQLEEMFTYDPEGLKEILTAGYLIYTSTGPMPPSRFKPSGMEIYYEIVLTSQERAQLNKLYNIQI
;
A
#
# COMPACT_ATOMS: atom_id res chain seq x y z
N MET A 1 26.31 -45.95 68.77
CA MET A 1 25.72 -45.54 67.48
C MET A 1 24.35 -46.18 67.35
N VAL A 2 23.37 -45.35 66.98
CA VAL A 2 21.94 -45.56 67.13
C VAL A 2 21.34 -46.21 65.87
N ARG A 3 20.41 -47.16 66.03
CA ARG A 3 19.16 -47.25 65.26
C ARG A 3 18.17 -48.26 65.88
N LYS A 4 17.08 -47.72 66.45
CA LYS A 4 15.75 -48.33 66.75
C LYS A 4 15.15 -48.91 65.45
N LYS A 5 14.52 -50.10 65.38
CA LYS A 5 13.20 -50.58 65.92
C LYS A 5 12.02 -49.67 65.47
N VAL A 6 10.84 -50.11 65.02
CA VAL A 6 10.14 -51.42 64.97
C VAL A 6 8.85 -51.28 64.12
N ASP A 7 8.45 -52.41 63.54
CA ASP A 7 7.14 -53.00 63.14
C ASP A 7 5.79 -52.25 63.13
N GLU A 8 5.04 -52.60 62.06
CA GLU A 8 3.64 -53.10 61.95
C GLU A 8 2.44 -52.43 62.65
N LYS A 9 1.40 -52.10 61.86
CA LYS A 9 0.03 -52.72 61.79
C LYS A 9 -0.96 -51.75 61.11
N GLU A 10 -1.58 -52.18 60.01
CA GLU A 10 -3.04 -52.50 59.88
C GLU A 10 -3.96 -51.36 60.34
N ASP A 11 -4.69 -50.74 59.41
CA ASP A 11 -6.16 -50.64 59.46
C ASP A 11 -6.75 -49.81 58.30
N GLU A 12 -7.84 -50.37 57.75
CA GLU A 12 -9.09 -49.73 57.34
C GLU A 12 -9.24 -48.91 56.04
N GLU A 13 -10.33 -49.29 55.38
CA GLU A 13 -11.05 -48.69 54.28
C GLU A 13 -11.38 -47.21 54.53
N GLU A 14 -10.97 -46.33 53.61
CA GLU A 14 -11.77 -45.13 53.29
C GLU A 14 -11.86 -44.95 51.78
N GLU A 15 -13.08 -45.15 51.28
CA GLU A 15 -13.59 -44.70 49.98
C GLU A 15 -13.32 -43.19 49.80
N GLU A 16 -12.14 -42.83 49.31
CA GLU A 16 -11.93 -41.49 48.74
C GLU A 16 -12.66 -41.41 47.40
N GLN A 17 -13.92 -40.95 47.47
CA GLN A 17 -14.66 -40.40 46.35
C GLN A 17 -13.79 -39.36 45.61
N ARG A 18 -13.11 -39.79 44.55
CA ARG A 18 -12.50 -38.92 43.55
C ARG A 18 -13.63 -38.14 42.88
N LYS A 19 -14.01 -37.00 43.47
CA LYS A 19 -14.78 -35.97 42.80
C LYS A 19 -13.98 -35.52 41.58
N GLU A 20 -14.34 -36.04 40.42
CA GLU A 20 -13.93 -35.49 39.14
C GLU A 20 -14.21 -33.99 39.17
N LYS A 21 -13.14 -33.19 39.24
CA LYS A 21 -13.23 -31.74 39.09
C LYS A 21 -13.82 -31.49 37.71
N LYS A 22 -15.12 -31.16 37.67
CA LYS A 22 -15.76 -30.56 36.50
C LYS A 22 -14.83 -29.48 35.98
N SER A 23 -14.25 -29.72 34.81
CA SER A 23 -13.50 -28.74 34.03
C SER A 23 -14.32 -27.46 33.99
N LYS A 24 -13.92 -26.45 34.77
CA LYS A 24 -14.50 -25.11 34.67
C LYS A 24 -14.13 -24.63 33.27
N LYS A 25 -15.11 -24.55 32.37
CA LYS A 25 -14.95 -23.88 31.07
C LYS A 25 -14.23 -22.56 31.33
N GLU A 26 -13.02 -22.42 30.79
CA GLU A 26 -12.24 -21.21 30.96
C GLU A 26 -13.02 -20.05 30.33
N LYS A 27 -13.44 -19.08 31.16
CA LYS A 27 -14.22 -17.93 30.70
C LYS A 27 -13.25 -16.86 30.24
N TYR A 28 -13.07 -16.75 28.93
CA TYR A 28 -12.33 -15.66 28.31
C TYR A 28 -13.18 -14.40 28.21
N VAL A 29 -12.51 -13.26 28.09
CA VAL A 29 -13.16 -11.98 27.83
C VAL A 29 -13.75 -11.98 26.42
N ASP A 30 -14.99 -11.51 26.29
CA ASP A 30 -15.66 -11.28 25.02
C ASP A 30 -15.19 -9.92 24.47
N ALA A 31 -14.31 -9.95 23.47
CA ALA A 31 -13.69 -8.75 22.93
C ALA A 31 -14.67 -7.88 22.13
N GLU A 32 -15.72 -8.47 21.53
CA GLU A 32 -16.71 -7.71 20.77
C GLU A 32 -17.60 -6.89 21.69
N LYS A 33 -18.06 -7.48 22.80
CA LYS A 33 -18.78 -6.73 23.83
C LYS A 33 -17.91 -5.68 24.49
N LEU A 34 -16.62 -5.97 24.66
CA LEU A 34 -15.68 -5.01 25.22
C LEU A 34 -15.45 -3.82 24.28
N LEU A 35 -15.50 -4.04 22.96
CA LEU A 35 -15.46 -2.95 21.98
C LEU A 35 -16.66 -2.03 22.13
N ASP A 36 -17.87 -2.59 22.30
CA ASP A 36 -19.08 -1.79 22.54
C ASP A 36 -18.95 -0.88 23.77
N GLU A 37 -18.37 -1.41 24.85
CA GLU A 37 -18.16 -0.64 26.08
C GLU A 37 -17.10 0.46 25.94
N TYR A 38 -16.11 0.28 25.06
CA TYR A 38 -14.96 1.17 24.94
C TYR A 38 -14.92 1.99 23.64
N LEU A 39 -15.93 1.90 22.79
CA LEU A 39 -15.92 2.50 21.45
C LEU A 39 -15.57 4.00 21.48
N ASP A 40 -16.20 4.77 22.37
CA ASP A 40 -15.97 6.21 22.49
C ASP A 40 -14.54 6.54 23.00
N GLU A 41 -14.04 5.77 23.97
CA GLU A 41 -12.65 5.91 24.46
C GLU A 41 -11.63 5.54 23.37
N VAL A 42 -11.97 4.55 22.53
CA VAL A 42 -11.14 4.11 21.42
C VAL A 42 -11.11 5.14 20.30
N GLU A 43 -12.27 5.70 19.95
CA GLU A 43 -12.40 6.77 18.95
C GLU A 43 -11.52 7.96 19.31
N VAL A 44 -11.64 8.45 20.55
CA VAL A 44 -10.85 9.57 21.05
C VAL A 44 -9.38 9.20 21.15
N GLY A 45 -9.08 8.02 21.70
CA GLY A 45 -7.71 7.55 21.92
C GLY A 45 -6.90 7.29 20.65
N LEU A 46 -7.58 7.03 19.53
CA LEU A 46 -6.96 6.91 18.20
C LEU A 46 -6.98 8.21 17.40
N GLY A 47 -7.66 9.25 17.92
CA GLY A 47 -7.79 10.55 17.27
C GLY A 47 -8.75 10.55 16.08
N LEU A 48 -9.76 9.68 16.08
CA LEU A 48 -10.68 9.49 14.95
C LEU A 48 -11.94 10.37 15.04
N SER A 49 -12.16 11.04 16.17
CA SER A 49 -13.39 11.83 16.40
C SER A 49 -13.68 12.90 15.35
N HIS A 50 -12.64 13.44 14.72
CA HIS A 50 -12.79 14.44 13.66
C HIS A 50 -13.41 13.88 12.38
N LEU A 51 -13.35 12.56 12.16
CA LEU A 51 -13.96 11.92 11.00
C LEU A 51 -15.48 11.84 11.11
N ASN A 52 -16.03 11.96 12.33
CA ASN A 52 -17.45 11.87 12.63
C ASN A 52 -18.12 10.67 11.94
N LEU A 53 -17.46 9.51 12.04
CA LEU A 53 -17.96 8.26 11.45
C LEU A 53 -19.23 7.82 12.18
N ASP A 54 -20.13 7.19 11.44
CA ASP A 54 -21.24 6.47 12.05
C ASP A 54 -20.69 5.41 13.03
N LYS A 55 -21.34 5.24 14.19
CA LYS A 55 -20.84 4.35 15.24
C LYS A 55 -20.75 2.90 14.78
N ASP A 56 -21.69 2.44 13.96
CA ASP A 56 -21.67 1.07 13.45
C ASP A 56 -20.53 0.90 12.44
N LEU A 57 -20.30 1.90 11.59
CA LEU A 57 -19.16 1.91 10.67
C LEU A 57 -17.82 1.93 11.41
N LEU A 58 -17.67 2.76 12.43
CA LEU A 58 -16.44 2.81 13.25
C LEU A 58 -16.19 1.48 13.94
N LYS A 59 -17.23 0.90 14.55
CA LYS A 59 -17.16 -0.39 15.22
C LYS A 59 -16.71 -1.48 14.25
N GLU A 60 -17.31 -1.53 13.06
CA GLU A 60 -16.95 -2.50 12.04
C GLU A 60 -15.53 -2.30 11.52
N ALA A 61 -15.10 -1.05 11.32
CA ALA A 61 -13.76 -0.71 10.84
C ALA A 61 -12.63 -1.11 11.82
N ILE A 62 -12.91 -1.09 13.12
CA ILE A 62 -11.91 -1.37 14.16
C ILE A 62 -12.02 -2.77 14.78
N LYS A 63 -13.09 -3.50 14.48
CA LYS A 63 -13.44 -4.76 15.11
C LYS A 63 -12.27 -5.75 15.15
N GLU A 64 -11.71 -6.08 13.99
CA GLU A 64 -10.64 -7.06 13.87
C GLU A 64 -9.35 -6.62 14.61
N PRO A 65 -8.82 -5.40 14.39
CA PRO A 65 -7.67 -4.90 15.16
C PRO A 65 -7.92 -4.88 16.67
N PHE A 66 -9.12 -4.48 17.11
CA PHE A 66 -9.46 -4.42 18.52
C PHE A 66 -9.48 -5.82 19.15
N VAL A 67 -10.13 -6.78 18.51
CA VAL A 67 -10.17 -8.18 18.97
C VAL A 67 -8.76 -8.75 19.06
N ALA A 68 -7.91 -8.50 18.05
CA ALA A 68 -6.52 -8.91 18.07
C ALA A 68 -5.73 -8.25 19.22
N ALA A 69 -5.95 -6.95 19.48
CA ALA A 69 -5.31 -6.21 20.57
C ALA A 69 -5.75 -6.68 21.96
N VAL A 70 -7.00 -7.16 22.12
CA VAL A 70 -7.48 -7.78 23.37
C VAL A 70 -6.81 -9.14 23.58
N GLY A 71 -6.83 -10.00 22.56
CA GLY A 71 -6.30 -11.36 22.60
C GLY A 71 -7.08 -12.31 23.52
N GLN A 72 -6.49 -13.48 23.83
CA GLN A 72 -7.12 -14.49 24.69
C GLN A 72 -6.82 -14.26 26.17
N VAL A 73 -7.45 -13.25 26.77
CA VAL A 73 -7.25 -12.90 28.19
C VAL A 73 -8.39 -13.39 29.08
N LYS A 74 -8.05 -13.81 30.31
CA LYS A 74 -9.01 -14.24 31.34
C LYS A 74 -9.58 -13.06 32.15
N THR A 75 -8.87 -11.93 32.17
CA THR A 75 -9.25 -10.72 32.90
C THR A 75 -9.47 -9.57 31.93
N LYS A 76 -10.50 -8.74 32.20
CA LYS A 76 -10.85 -7.57 31.38
C LYS A 76 -9.69 -6.57 31.37
N PRO A 77 -9.03 -6.34 30.21
CA PRO A 77 -7.99 -5.33 30.12
C PRO A 77 -8.60 -3.93 30.18
N LYS A 78 -7.85 -2.96 30.71
CA LYS A 78 -8.26 -1.55 30.71
C LYS A 78 -8.21 -1.00 29.28
N ALA A 79 -9.10 -0.06 28.94
CA ALA A 79 -9.11 0.62 27.64
C ALA A 79 -7.72 1.17 27.26
N ARG A 80 -7.02 1.84 28.19
CA ARG A 80 -5.64 2.33 27.99
C ARG A 80 -4.66 1.23 27.58
N THR A 81 -4.79 0.01 28.10
CA THR A 81 -3.92 -1.12 27.74
C THR A 81 -4.16 -1.55 26.29
N ILE A 82 -5.42 -1.58 25.86
CA ILE A 82 -5.81 -1.94 24.49
C ILE A 82 -5.34 -0.84 23.52
N LEU A 83 -5.60 0.42 23.86
CA LEU A 83 -5.15 1.59 23.10
C LEU A 83 -3.63 1.62 22.88
N ASN A 84 -2.83 1.28 23.89
CA ASN A 84 -1.38 1.21 23.74
C ASN A 84 -0.96 0.11 22.74
N ARG A 85 -1.68 -1.03 22.73
CA ARG A 85 -1.41 -2.11 21.77
C ARG A 85 -1.81 -1.70 20.35
N LEU A 86 -2.98 -1.10 20.18
CA LEU A 86 -3.43 -0.56 18.89
C LEU A 86 -2.45 0.48 18.35
N ASN A 87 -1.97 1.39 19.20
CA ASN A 87 -1.00 2.41 18.81
C ASN A 87 0.40 1.84 18.51
N SER A 88 0.76 0.66 19.01
CA SER A 88 2.05 0.04 18.69
C SER A 88 2.18 -0.36 17.23
N SER A 89 1.06 -0.54 16.54
CA SER A 89 0.93 -0.77 15.10
C SER A 89 -0.04 0.24 14.49
N LYS A 90 0.10 1.52 14.88
CA LYS A 90 -0.84 2.59 14.47
C LYS A 90 -0.93 2.69 12.95
N ASP A 91 0.21 2.56 12.31
CA ASP A 91 0.40 2.67 10.87
C ASP A 91 -0.39 1.60 10.10
N GLU A 92 -0.24 0.34 10.50
CA GLU A 92 -1.00 -0.80 9.94
C GLU A 92 -2.48 -0.72 10.31
N LEU A 93 -2.80 -0.26 11.52
CA LEU A 93 -4.17 -0.04 11.96
C LEU A 93 -4.88 0.99 11.08
N MET A 94 -4.27 2.15 10.84
CA MET A 94 -4.89 3.19 10.03
C MET A 94 -5.05 2.74 8.58
N GLU A 95 -4.09 1.99 8.02
CA GLU A 95 -4.23 1.36 6.70
C GLU A 95 -5.39 0.38 6.66
N PHE A 96 -5.48 -0.51 7.65
CA PHE A 96 -6.58 -1.46 7.77
C PHE A 96 -7.93 -0.74 7.83
N MET A 97 -8.04 0.29 8.69
CA MET A 97 -9.26 1.06 8.85
C MET A 97 -9.64 1.79 7.56
N ALA A 98 -8.69 2.42 6.87
CA ALA A 98 -8.96 3.11 5.61
C ALA A 98 -9.48 2.15 4.54
N ILE A 99 -8.87 0.96 4.41
CA ILE A 99 -9.31 -0.07 3.47
C ILE A 99 -10.72 -0.56 3.85
N ARG A 100 -11.00 -0.78 5.13
CA ARG A 100 -12.31 -1.25 5.59
C ARG A 100 -13.39 -0.19 5.35
N ILE A 101 -13.13 1.07 5.69
CA ILE A 101 -14.06 2.19 5.45
C ILE A 101 -14.39 2.29 3.96
N ILE A 102 -13.40 2.30 3.08
CA ILE A 102 -13.61 2.38 1.62
C ILE A 102 -14.53 1.28 1.07
N ARG A 103 -14.52 0.09 1.68
CA ARG A 103 -15.36 -1.03 1.24
C ARG A 103 -16.82 -0.89 1.65
N GLU A 104 -17.08 -0.18 2.74
CA GLU A 104 -18.42 -0.01 3.31
C GLU A 104 -19.09 1.30 2.88
N VAL A 105 -18.32 2.28 2.39
CA VAL A 105 -18.84 3.61 2.03
C VAL A 105 -18.81 3.89 0.54
N ASP A 106 -19.76 4.71 0.11
CA ASP A 106 -19.70 5.37 -1.19
C ASP A 106 -18.78 6.60 -1.08
N VAL A 107 -17.56 6.49 -1.63
CA VAL A 107 -16.53 7.54 -1.58
C VAL A 107 -17.04 8.88 -2.18
N ALA A 108 -18.00 8.86 -3.09
CA ALA A 108 -18.58 10.09 -3.62
C ALA A 108 -19.40 10.88 -2.58
N LYS A 109 -19.81 10.25 -1.48
CA LYS A 109 -20.68 10.82 -0.43
C LYS A 109 -19.96 11.10 0.88
N VAL A 110 -18.71 10.69 1.03
CA VAL A 110 -17.95 10.93 2.28
C VAL A 110 -17.57 12.40 2.43
N THR A 111 -17.35 12.86 3.66
CA THR A 111 -16.86 14.21 3.95
C THR A 111 -15.41 14.39 3.48
N ASP A 112 -14.93 15.63 3.48
CA ASP A 112 -13.55 15.93 3.12
C ASP A 112 -12.55 15.36 4.14
N ASP A 113 -12.90 15.34 5.43
CA ASP A 113 -12.06 14.74 6.49
C ASP A 113 -11.89 13.23 6.28
N ILE A 114 -12.97 12.53 5.91
CA ILE A 114 -12.90 11.11 5.59
C ILE A 114 -12.08 10.90 4.31
N LEU A 115 -12.30 11.69 3.25
CA LEU A 115 -11.52 11.57 2.02
C LEU A 115 -10.01 11.77 2.27
N GLU A 116 -9.66 12.76 3.07
CA GLU A 116 -8.28 13.02 3.50
C GLU A 116 -7.71 11.84 4.28
N PHE A 117 -8.46 11.33 5.27
CA PHE A 117 -8.06 10.13 6.02
C PHE A 117 -7.77 8.93 5.11
N LEU A 118 -8.64 8.67 4.14
CA LEU A 118 -8.48 7.57 3.19
C LEU A 118 -7.22 7.75 2.34
N ILE A 119 -7.00 8.95 1.80
CA ILE A 119 -5.83 9.23 0.94
C ILE A 119 -4.53 9.12 1.73
N MET A 120 -4.51 9.59 2.97
CA MET A 120 -3.33 9.58 3.83
C MET A 120 -2.95 8.17 4.29
N ASN A 121 -3.92 7.27 4.45
CA ASN A 121 -3.69 5.98 5.10
C ASN A 121 -3.78 4.75 4.18
N THR A 122 -4.17 4.89 2.91
CA THR A 122 -4.33 3.74 1.99
C THR A 122 -3.04 3.04 1.59
N ARG A 123 -1.87 3.67 1.74
CA ARG A 123 -0.53 3.05 1.56
C ARG A 123 -0.45 2.06 0.39
N LYS A 124 -0.32 0.75 0.64
CA LYS A 124 -0.13 -0.27 -0.40
C LYS A 124 -1.38 -0.47 -1.24
N ALA A 125 -2.56 -0.26 -0.66
CA ALA A 125 -3.83 -0.33 -1.37
C ALA A 125 -4.02 0.83 -2.37
N VAL A 126 -3.13 1.83 -2.42
CA VAL A 126 -3.17 2.92 -3.40
C VAL A 126 -3.18 2.40 -4.84
N VAL A 127 -2.57 1.24 -5.13
CA VAL A 127 -2.53 0.65 -6.48
C VAL A 127 -3.92 0.41 -7.05
N ASP A 128 -4.86 -0.01 -6.20
CA ASP A 128 -6.22 -0.37 -6.59
C ASP A 128 -7.19 0.80 -6.36
N LEU A 129 -6.89 1.67 -5.38
CA LEU A 129 -7.79 2.72 -4.93
C LEU A 129 -7.50 4.09 -5.55
N ALA A 130 -6.30 4.30 -6.10
CA ALA A 130 -5.91 5.58 -6.70
C ALA A 130 -6.90 6.11 -7.75
N PRO A 131 -7.51 5.31 -8.65
CA PRO A 131 -8.43 5.86 -9.65
C PRO A 131 -9.65 6.52 -9.01
N THR A 132 -10.28 5.83 -8.06
CA THR A 132 -11.45 6.32 -7.33
C THR A 132 -11.10 7.55 -6.49
N LEU A 133 -10.00 7.48 -5.73
CA LEU A 133 -9.56 8.57 -4.85
C LEU A 133 -9.11 9.81 -5.65
N TYR A 134 -8.41 9.62 -6.77
CA TYR A 134 -8.02 10.70 -7.68
C TYR A 134 -9.24 11.39 -8.28
N SER A 135 -10.21 10.61 -8.77
CA SER A 135 -11.44 11.15 -9.35
C SER A 135 -12.18 12.04 -8.35
N GLU A 136 -12.35 11.56 -7.11
CA GLU A 136 -13.05 12.32 -6.07
C GLU A 136 -12.26 13.54 -5.59
N ALA A 137 -10.95 13.40 -5.34
CA ALA A 137 -10.11 14.54 -4.98
C ALA A 137 -10.11 15.63 -6.07
N LYS A 138 -10.01 15.23 -7.34
CA LYS A 138 -10.07 16.15 -8.49
C LYS A 138 -11.43 16.85 -8.59
N LYS A 139 -12.52 16.10 -8.47
CA LYS A 139 -13.89 16.63 -8.53
C LYS A 139 -14.16 17.68 -7.45
N ARG A 140 -13.58 17.49 -6.26
CA ARG A 140 -13.67 18.43 -5.12
C ARG A 140 -12.65 19.57 -5.18
N GLY A 141 -11.76 19.59 -6.17
CA GLY A 141 -10.71 20.61 -6.29
C GLY A 141 -9.59 20.51 -5.25
N ARG A 142 -9.49 19.37 -4.54
CA ARG A 142 -8.47 19.11 -3.51
C ARG A 142 -7.14 18.69 -4.13
N ARG A 143 -6.44 19.66 -4.73
CA ARG A 143 -5.13 19.46 -5.37
C ARG A 143 -4.08 18.97 -4.39
N ASP A 144 -4.14 19.44 -3.14
CA ASP A 144 -3.32 18.98 -2.03
C ASP A 144 -3.43 17.45 -1.84
N LEU A 145 -4.64 16.89 -1.90
CA LEU A 145 -4.85 15.45 -1.77
C LEU A 145 -4.38 14.68 -3.02
N VAL A 146 -4.50 15.29 -4.21
CA VAL A 146 -3.92 14.71 -5.44
C VAL A 146 -2.40 14.62 -5.33
N ASP A 147 -1.74 15.62 -4.75
CA ASP A 147 -0.28 15.62 -4.55
C ASP A 147 0.15 14.51 -3.58
N VAL A 148 -0.61 14.32 -2.50
CA VAL A 148 -0.40 13.19 -1.57
C VAL A 148 -0.59 11.85 -2.28
N LEU A 149 -1.65 11.70 -3.09
CA LEU A 149 -1.85 10.47 -3.85
C LEU A 149 -0.70 10.19 -4.82
N ARG A 150 -0.16 11.22 -5.48
CA ARG A 150 1.02 11.07 -6.37
C ARG A 150 2.24 10.60 -5.60
N TYR A 151 2.47 11.18 -4.42
CA TYR A 151 3.55 10.75 -3.54
C TYR A 151 3.38 9.29 -3.11
N ASN A 152 2.18 8.92 -2.63
CA ASN A 152 1.87 7.55 -2.21
C ASN A 152 1.99 6.55 -3.36
N TRP A 153 1.56 6.93 -4.56
CA TRP A 153 1.74 6.11 -5.77
C TRP A 153 3.21 5.85 -6.07
N ASN A 154 4.07 6.85 -5.95
CA ASN A 154 5.50 6.67 -6.21
C ASN A 154 6.20 5.82 -5.14
N LEU A 155 5.66 5.80 -3.91
CA LEU A 155 6.22 5.03 -2.80
C LEU A 155 5.77 3.56 -2.80
N TYR A 156 4.49 3.30 -3.11
CA TYR A 156 3.89 1.97 -2.98
C TYR A 156 3.37 1.38 -4.29
N GLY A 157 3.23 2.20 -5.32
CA GLY A 157 2.61 1.83 -6.58
C GLY A 157 3.55 1.22 -7.61
N LEU A 158 2.98 0.92 -8.77
CA LEU A 158 3.73 0.48 -9.94
C LEU A 158 4.26 1.72 -10.67
N ARG A 159 5.52 2.06 -10.37
CA ARG A 159 6.18 3.25 -10.89
C ARG A 159 6.52 3.10 -12.37
N SER A 160 5.82 3.85 -13.21
CA SER A 160 6.14 3.97 -14.63
C SER A 160 7.32 4.93 -14.85
N PRO A 161 8.22 4.67 -15.81
CA PRO A 161 9.25 5.63 -16.20
C PRO A 161 8.68 6.86 -16.92
N VAL A 162 7.36 6.89 -17.17
CA VAL A 162 6.67 7.96 -17.88
C VAL A 162 5.54 8.52 -17.02
N LYS A 163 5.49 9.85 -16.91
CA LYS A 163 4.40 10.58 -16.26
C LYS A 163 3.21 10.74 -17.21
N CYS A 164 2.01 10.57 -16.70
CA CYS A 164 0.79 10.88 -17.44
C CYS A 164 0.69 12.40 -17.65
N PRO A 165 0.49 12.91 -18.87
CA PRO A 165 0.38 14.34 -19.13
C PRO A 165 -0.91 14.96 -18.57
N GLN A 166 -1.93 14.16 -18.24
CA GLN A 166 -3.20 14.66 -17.72
C GLN A 166 -3.27 14.73 -16.18
N CYS A 167 -2.72 13.73 -15.49
CA CYS A 167 -2.79 13.63 -14.03
C CYS A 167 -1.43 13.68 -13.33
N GLU A 168 -0.33 13.65 -14.10
CA GLU A 168 1.05 13.72 -13.61
C GLU A 168 1.51 12.56 -12.73
N PHE A 169 0.70 11.49 -12.60
CA PHE A 169 1.12 10.24 -11.97
C PHE A 169 2.09 9.48 -12.88
N GLU A 170 3.10 8.85 -12.26
CA GLU A 170 3.97 7.86 -12.88
C GLU A 170 3.23 6.51 -13.00
N ALA A 171 2.11 6.52 -13.73
CA ALA A 171 1.13 5.44 -13.77
C ALA A 171 0.67 5.09 -15.19
N VAL A 172 1.37 5.58 -16.22
CA VAL A 172 1.15 5.10 -17.60
C VAL A 172 1.59 3.64 -17.64
N MET A 173 0.78 2.75 -18.20
CA MET A 173 1.08 1.33 -18.34
C MET A 173 1.58 1.03 -19.77
N PRO A 174 2.14 -0.18 -20.04
CA PRO A 174 2.66 -0.51 -21.37
C PRO A 174 1.65 -0.47 -22.52
N ASP A 175 0.34 -0.57 -22.22
CA ASP A 175 -0.76 -0.34 -23.15
C ASP A 175 -1.01 1.15 -23.45
N LEU A 176 -0.16 2.03 -22.93
CA LEU A 176 -0.20 3.48 -22.99
C LEU A 176 -1.39 4.11 -22.26
N VAL A 177 -2.11 3.36 -21.41
CA VAL A 177 -3.21 3.88 -20.62
C VAL A 177 -2.74 4.21 -19.21
N CYS A 178 -3.12 5.38 -18.70
CA CYS A 178 -2.86 5.74 -17.32
C CYS A 178 -3.75 4.95 -16.37
N LYS A 179 -3.16 4.14 -15.49
CA LYS A 179 -3.90 3.34 -14.50
C LYS A 179 -4.71 4.20 -13.52
N VAL A 180 -4.32 5.45 -13.29
CA VAL A 180 -4.99 6.35 -12.34
C VAL A 180 -6.16 7.12 -12.98
N CYS A 181 -5.92 7.81 -14.10
CA CYS A 181 -6.95 8.68 -14.70
C CYS A 181 -7.62 8.12 -15.96
N GLY A 182 -7.15 6.98 -16.48
CA GLY A 182 -7.68 6.35 -17.69
C GLY A 182 -7.28 7.03 -19.01
N TYR A 183 -6.45 8.06 -18.98
CA TYR A 183 -5.99 8.74 -20.20
C TYR A 183 -5.14 7.84 -21.08
N SER A 184 -5.45 7.78 -22.38
CA SER A 184 -4.63 7.11 -23.39
C SER A 184 -3.55 8.06 -23.88
N VAL A 185 -2.29 7.75 -23.56
CA VAL A 185 -1.11 8.53 -23.94
C VAL A 185 -0.63 8.10 -25.32
N SER A 186 -0.21 9.05 -26.15
CA SER A 186 0.47 8.76 -27.42
C SER A 186 1.99 8.68 -27.24
N PHE A 187 2.69 7.92 -28.09
CA PHE A 187 4.15 7.94 -28.10
C PHE A 187 4.72 9.35 -28.31
N LYS A 188 4.03 10.21 -29.05
CA LYS A 188 4.43 11.61 -29.22
C LYS A 188 4.46 12.34 -27.87
N GLU A 189 3.42 12.19 -27.05
CA GLU A 189 3.37 12.78 -25.71
C GLU A 189 4.44 12.19 -24.79
N ILE A 190 4.69 10.88 -24.84
CA ILE A 190 5.77 10.24 -24.10
C ILE A 190 7.10 10.90 -24.45
N LYS A 191 7.47 10.90 -25.73
CA LYS A 191 8.74 11.46 -26.23
C LYS A 191 8.94 12.92 -25.83
N ASN A 192 7.87 13.72 -25.87
CA ASN A 192 7.91 15.12 -25.46
C ASN A 192 8.09 15.27 -23.95
N SER A 193 7.32 14.52 -23.16
CA SER A 193 7.35 14.59 -21.69
C SER A 193 8.67 14.10 -21.09
N THR A 194 9.33 13.14 -21.76
CA THR A 194 10.65 12.62 -21.35
C THR A 194 11.79 13.40 -21.97
N ASN A 195 11.53 14.30 -22.92
CA ASN A 195 12.56 14.94 -23.73
C ASN A 195 13.50 13.92 -24.40
N LEU A 196 12.92 12.86 -24.98
CA LEU A 196 13.64 11.68 -25.48
C LEU A 196 14.77 12.03 -26.45
N ILE A 197 14.54 12.99 -27.35
CA ILE A 197 15.53 13.36 -28.37
C ILE A 197 16.80 13.92 -27.74
N SER A 198 16.68 14.80 -26.75
CA SER A 198 17.86 15.30 -26.04
C SER A 198 18.59 14.20 -25.27
N GLN A 199 17.87 13.22 -24.68
CA GLN A 199 18.51 12.08 -24.03
C GLN A 199 19.32 11.23 -25.02
N LEU A 200 18.81 11.05 -26.24
CA LEU A 200 19.52 10.33 -27.32
C LEU A 200 20.69 11.13 -27.88
N GLU A 201 20.57 12.46 -27.99
CA GLU A 201 21.69 13.34 -28.34
C GLU A 201 22.80 13.29 -27.28
N GLU A 202 22.44 13.27 -26.00
CA GLU A 202 23.40 13.10 -24.89
C GLU A 202 24.05 11.71 -24.93
N MET A 203 23.27 10.66 -25.24
CA MET A 203 23.76 9.29 -25.42
C MET A 203 24.89 9.17 -26.44
N PHE A 204 24.86 9.96 -27.51
CA PHE A 204 25.96 9.99 -28.48
C PHE A 204 27.32 10.30 -27.83
N THR A 205 27.33 11.09 -26.76
CA THR A 205 28.56 11.54 -26.09
C THR A 205 29.21 10.44 -25.27
N TYR A 206 28.43 9.54 -24.66
CA TYR A 206 28.95 8.48 -23.77
C TYR A 206 28.80 7.06 -24.32
N ASP A 207 27.89 6.81 -25.27
CA ASP A 207 27.62 5.51 -25.88
C ASP A 207 27.16 5.64 -27.35
N PRO A 208 28.06 6.09 -28.25
CA PRO A 208 27.74 6.26 -29.67
C PRO A 208 27.41 4.92 -30.36
N GLU A 209 27.95 3.79 -29.91
CA GLU A 209 27.60 2.48 -30.50
C GLU A 209 26.18 2.05 -30.10
N GLY A 210 25.76 2.28 -28.84
CA GLY A 210 24.39 2.02 -28.42
C GLY A 210 23.36 2.88 -29.18
N LEU A 211 23.66 4.16 -29.40
CA LEU A 211 22.78 5.01 -30.21
C LEU A 211 22.71 4.51 -31.67
N LYS A 212 23.82 4.06 -32.25
CA LYS A 212 23.85 3.51 -33.61
C LYS A 212 22.99 2.24 -33.73
N GLU A 213 23.01 1.39 -32.70
CA GLU A 213 22.12 0.23 -32.61
C GLU A 213 20.64 0.66 -32.63
N ILE A 214 20.26 1.62 -31.78
CA ILE A 214 18.89 2.17 -31.72
C ILE A 214 18.46 2.71 -33.10
N LEU A 215 19.32 3.48 -33.77
CA LEU A 215 19.02 4.05 -35.09
C LEU A 215 18.84 2.97 -36.16
N THR A 216 19.65 1.90 -36.09
CA THR A 216 19.60 0.76 -37.01
C THR A 216 18.34 -0.08 -36.79
N ALA A 217 18.01 -0.35 -35.52
CA ALA A 217 16.81 -1.10 -35.14
C ALA A 217 15.52 -0.32 -35.43
N GLY A 218 15.57 1.02 -35.33
CA GLY A 218 14.42 1.91 -35.51
C GLY A 218 13.53 2.02 -34.27
N TYR A 219 13.93 1.44 -33.14
CA TYR A 219 13.25 1.54 -31.87
C TYR A 219 14.25 1.43 -30.70
N LEU A 220 13.77 1.75 -29.50
CA LEU A 220 14.51 1.61 -28.25
C LEU A 220 13.61 1.09 -27.13
N ILE A 221 14.23 0.66 -26.04
CA ILE A 221 13.54 0.36 -24.79
C ILE A 221 13.71 1.54 -23.85
N TYR A 222 12.62 2.11 -23.36
CA TYR A 222 12.63 3.21 -22.40
C TYR A 222 12.26 2.67 -21.00
N THR A 223 13.19 2.79 -20.07
CA THR A 223 13.06 2.26 -18.69
C THR A 223 13.18 3.39 -17.67
N SER A 224 13.19 3.04 -16.38
CA SER A 224 13.41 3.97 -15.27
C SER A 224 14.76 4.70 -15.33
N THR A 225 15.74 4.14 -16.06
CA THR A 225 17.07 4.70 -16.26
C THR A 225 17.23 5.47 -17.59
N GLY A 226 16.17 5.58 -18.39
CA GLY A 226 16.20 6.26 -19.70
C GLY A 226 16.22 5.31 -20.90
N PRO A 227 16.59 5.81 -22.11
CA PRO A 227 16.62 5.03 -23.33
C PRO A 227 17.76 4.01 -23.31
N MET A 228 17.47 2.80 -23.78
CA MET A 228 18.41 1.69 -23.86
C MET A 228 18.37 1.02 -25.24
N PRO A 229 19.52 0.59 -25.77
CA PRO A 229 19.55 -0.25 -26.96
C PRO A 229 18.80 -1.57 -26.75
N PRO A 230 18.02 -2.05 -27.73
CA PRO A 230 17.24 -3.28 -27.58
C PRO A 230 18.06 -4.51 -27.13
N SER A 231 19.31 -4.65 -27.59
CA SER A 231 20.19 -5.78 -27.26
C SER A 231 20.59 -5.85 -25.77
N ARG A 232 20.55 -4.72 -25.07
CA ARG A 232 20.99 -4.59 -23.67
C ARG A 232 19.85 -4.77 -22.68
N PHE A 233 18.61 -4.74 -23.16
CA PHE A 233 17.46 -4.88 -22.29
C PHE A 233 17.26 -6.34 -21.86
N LYS A 234 17.13 -6.53 -20.55
CA LYS A 234 16.78 -7.82 -19.95
C LYS A 234 15.53 -7.62 -19.10
N PRO A 235 14.37 -8.13 -19.51
CA PRO A 235 13.14 -7.96 -18.76
C PRO A 235 13.31 -8.52 -17.33
N SER A 236 13.15 -7.66 -16.34
CA SER A 236 12.91 -8.09 -14.96
C SER A 236 11.40 -8.06 -14.73
N GLY A 237 10.84 -9.07 -14.08
CA GLY A 237 9.38 -9.27 -14.03
C GLY A 237 8.58 -8.16 -13.31
N MET A 238 9.24 -7.16 -12.73
CA MET A 238 8.58 -6.08 -11.98
C MET A 238 8.80 -4.68 -12.58
N GLU A 239 9.58 -4.52 -13.65
CA GLU A 239 9.85 -3.20 -14.25
C GLU A 239 8.87 -2.87 -15.38
N ILE A 240 8.30 -1.67 -15.36
CA ILE A 240 7.55 -1.11 -16.48
C ILE A 240 8.53 -0.48 -17.47
N TYR A 241 8.41 -0.85 -18.74
CA TYR A 241 9.21 -0.32 -19.83
C TYR A 241 8.35 -0.10 -21.07
N TYR A 242 8.88 0.68 -22.02
CA TYR A 242 8.21 0.98 -23.27
C TYR A 242 9.12 0.69 -24.45
N GLU A 243 8.59 -0.03 -25.44
CA GLU A 243 9.20 -0.06 -26.76
C GLU A 243 8.78 1.19 -27.53
N ILE A 244 9.73 2.11 -27.74
CA ILE A 244 9.46 3.39 -28.42
C ILE A 244 10.04 3.35 -29.83
N VAL A 245 9.17 3.40 -30.83
CA VAL A 245 9.55 3.45 -32.24
C VAL A 245 9.99 4.86 -32.63
N LEU A 246 11.12 4.97 -33.34
CA LEU A 246 11.62 6.23 -33.89
C LEU A 246 10.98 6.52 -35.26
N THR A 247 10.57 7.76 -35.45
CA THR A 247 10.08 8.23 -36.75
C THR A 247 11.25 8.43 -37.72
N SER A 248 10.97 8.47 -39.02
CA SER A 248 11.98 8.78 -40.03
C SER A 248 12.62 10.17 -39.82
N GLN A 249 11.86 11.15 -39.31
CA GLN A 249 12.37 12.48 -39.01
C GLN A 249 13.35 12.47 -37.82
N GLU A 250 13.00 11.77 -36.74
CA GLU A 250 13.86 11.63 -35.55
C GLU A 250 15.17 10.90 -35.89
N ARG A 251 15.08 9.81 -36.66
CA ARG A 251 16.26 9.09 -37.16
C ARG A 251 17.14 9.99 -38.02
N ALA A 252 16.55 10.78 -38.92
CA ALA A 252 17.32 11.70 -39.75
C ALA A 252 17.99 12.81 -38.94
N GLN A 253 17.34 13.32 -37.88
CA GLN A 253 17.94 14.28 -36.96
C GLN A 253 19.16 13.68 -36.24
N LEU A 254 18.99 12.51 -35.61
CA LEU A 254 20.04 11.86 -34.82
C LEU A 254 21.22 11.37 -35.68
N ASN A 255 20.97 10.93 -36.92
CA ASN A 255 22.04 10.55 -37.84
C ASN A 255 23.00 11.70 -38.19
N LYS A 256 22.56 12.97 -38.08
CA LYS A 256 23.45 14.12 -38.33
C LYS A 256 24.63 14.16 -37.36
N LEU A 257 24.47 13.63 -36.14
CA LEU A 257 25.54 13.60 -35.13
C LEU A 257 26.77 12.82 -35.62
N TYR A 258 26.56 11.72 -36.35
CA TYR A 258 27.64 10.92 -36.93
C TYR A 258 28.27 11.55 -38.17
N ASN A 259 27.54 12.44 -38.87
CA ASN A 259 28.02 13.11 -40.08
C ASN A 259 28.80 14.40 -39.79
N ILE A 260 28.72 14.93 -38.56
CA ILE A 260 29.45 16.15 -38.14
C ILE A 260 30.90 15.84 -37.73
N GLN A 261 31.24 14.56 -37.49
CA GLN A 261 32.59 14.11 -37.09
C GLN A 261 33.52 13.75 -38.27
N ILE A 262 33.26 14.25 -39.49
CA ILE A 262 34.17 14.14 -40.65
C ILE A 262 34.79 15.50 -40.95
#